data_AF-A0A1J5PJK6-F1
#
_entry.id   AF-A0A1J5PJK6-F1
#
_cell.length_a   1.000
_cell.length_b   1.000
_cell.length_c   1.000
_cell.angle_alpha   90.00
_cell.angle_beta   90.00
_cell.angle_gamma   90.00
#
_symmetry.space_group_name_H-M   'P 1'
#
loop_
_entity.id
_entity.type
_entity.pdbx_description
1 polymer ?
#
loop_
_entity_poly.entity_id
_entity_poly.type
_entity_poly.pdbx_seq_one_letter_code
_entity_poly.pdbx_strand_id
1 'polypeptide(L)'
;MALRQARPRELAALRDTLRRAPQLAEACGAFDDALLHRLRDALELPADALQRLERTLADPPALNLRDGGVIGAGFDEELDELRAIGADCSSFLLEIEARERARTGIGNLRVLYNKVHGFAIEVTHGQADKVPAEYRRRQTLKSAERYITPELKAFEDRALSAQERALARERALYAELLDALQVHVAPWLRAARALAELDVLAALAERAQTWNWVCPELSAAPGIEIRAGRHPVVQAQVDRFVPNDCVLLPQSRTQIITGPNMGGKSTYMRQTALIVLLASIGSFVPAAAARIGPIDAIHTRIGAADDVAGGRSTFMVEMTEAAAILRSATPYSLVLMDEIGRGTSTLDGLALAAAVAAHLHERCRAYTLFATHYFELTEFPAHHADALNVHVGAAENGDSVVFLHEVQPGPANRSYGVQVARLAGMPGAVIRDAQRRLDALQRAQEAQRAQLDLFGTSDDEAAAEPAPGAALLQRLAAVDCDTLSARDALELLYALQREAGDALRG
;
A
#
# COMPACT_ATOMS: atom_id res chain seq x y z
N MET A 1 -10.02 5.48 -28.41
CA MET A 1 -11.17 5.09 -29.27
C MET A 1 -12.35 6.05 -29.18
N ALA A 2 -12.94 6.29 -28.00
CA ALA A 2 -14.12 7.16 -27.85
C ALA A 2 -13.92 8.61 -28.35
N LEU A 3 -12.68 9.13 -28.30
CA LEU A 3 -12.34 10.48 -28.77
C LEU A 3 -11.84 10.52 -30.22
N ARG A 4 -11.86 9.40 -30.95
CA ARG A 4 -11.29 9.28 -32.32
C ARG A 4 -9.80 9.69 -32.45
N GLN A 5 -9.05 9.61 -31.35
CA GLN A 5 -7.63 9.98 -31.28
C GLN A 5 -6.69 8.78 -31.08
N ALA A 6 -7.19 7.55 -31.29
CA ALA A 6 -6.38 6.35 -31.09
C ALA A 6 -5.22 6.34 -32.09
N ARG A 7 -4.01 6.05 -31.61
CA ARG A 7 -2.80 5.93 -32.44
C ARG A 7 -2.72 4.53 -33.06
N PRO A 8 -2.03 4.35 -34.20
CA PRO A 8 -1.90 3.04 -34.85
C PRO A 8 -1.41 1.93 -33.92
N ARG A 9 -0.41 2.23 -33.07
CA ARG A 9 0.13 1.29 -32.09
C ARG A 9 -0.90 0.88 -31.02
N GLU A 10 -1.81 1.78 -30.65
CA GLU A 10 -2.86 1.48 -29.66
C GLU A 10 -3.93 0.56 -30.27
N LEU A 11 -4.27 0.75 -31.55
CA LEU A 11 -5.15 -0.17 -32.27
C LEU A 11 -4.50 -1.54 -32.48
N ALA A 12 -3.19 -1.59 -32.76
CA ALA A 12 -2.46 -2.85 -32.83
C ALA A 12 -2.46 -3.58 -31.47
N ALA A 13 -2.22 -2.87 -30.37
CA ALA A 13 -2.32 -3.46 -29.04
C ALA A 13 -3.73 -3.96 -28.71
N LEU A 14 -4.77 -3.23 -29.13
CA LEU A 14 -6.15 -3.68 -29.01
C LEU A 14 -6.40 -4.96 -29.83
N ARG A 15 -5.97 -5.00 -31.10
CA ARG A 15 -6.04 -6.20 -31.96
C ARG A 15 -5.38 -7.40 -31.28
N ASP A 16 -4.17 -7.23 -30.75
CA ASP A 16 -3.45 -8.31 -30.10
C ASP A 16 -4.11 -8.75 -28.78
N THR A 17 -4.75 -7.83 -28.05
CA THR A 17 -5.57 -8.13 -26.88
C THR A 17 -6.82 -8.93 -27.26
N LEU A 18 -7.54 -8.49 -28.30
CA LEU A 18 -8.74 -9.18 -28.82
C LEU A 18 -8.41 -10.60 -29.30
N ARG A 19 -7.22 -10.81 -29.87
CA ARG A 19 -6.73 -12.13 -30.28
C ARG A 19 -6.56 -13.09 -29.09
N ARG A 20 -6.20 -12.57 -27.92
CA ARG A 20 -5.94 -13.37 -26.71
C ARG A 20 -7.14 -13.50 -25.78
N ALA A 21 -8.12 -12.60 -25.87
CA ALA A 21 -9.31 -12.60 -25.01
C ALA A 21 -10.05 -13.95 -24.97
N PRO A 22 -10.23 -14.70 -26.07
CA PRO A 22 -10.90 -16.01 -26.04
C PRO A 22 -10.20 -17.04 -25.15
N GLN A 23 -8.86 -17.04 -25.12
CA GLN A 23 -8.09 -17.98 -24.29
C GLN A 23 -8.31 -17.72 -22.79
N LEU A 24 -8.44 -16.45 -22.40
CA LEU A 24 -8.76 -16.07 -21.03
C LEU A 24 -10.23 -16.40 -20.68
N ALA A 25 -11.15 -16.20 -21.62
CA ALA A 25 -12.55 -16.58 -21.44
C ALA A 25 -12.70 -18.10 -21.22
N GLU A 26 -11.97 -18.91 -21.99
CA GLU A 26 -11.92 -20.36 -21.82
C GLU A 26 -11.35 -20.77 -20.45
N ALA A 27 -10.25 -20.14 -20.02
CA ALA A 27 -9.68 -20.38 -18.70
C ALA A 27 -10.66 -20.04 -17.56
N CYS A 28 -11.44 -18.97 -17.69
CA CYS A 28 -12.50 -18.64 -16.73
C CYS A 28 -13.62 -19.70 -16.72
N GLY A 29 -13.97 -20.24 -17.89
CA GLY A 29 -15.00 -21.27 -18.04
C GLY A 29 -14.61 -22.66 -17.52
N ALA A 30 -13.36 -22.88 -17.12
CA ALA A 30 -12.90 -24.14 -16.53
C ALA A 30 -13.39 -24.33 -15.07
N PHE A 31 -13.95 -23.27 -14.46
CA PHE A 31 -14.38 -23.26 -13.07
C PHE A 31 -15.89 -23.00 -13.00
N ASP A 32 -16.59 -23.75 -12.15
CA ASP A 32 -18.01 -23.55 -11.88
C ASP A 32 -18.18 -22.49 -10.76
N ASP A 33 -18.02 -21.23 -11.13
CA ASP A 33 -18.15 -20.08 -10.23
C ASP A 33 -18.88 -18.91 -10.92
N ALA A 34 -19.87 -18.33 -10.22
CA ALA A 34 -20.74 -17.30 -10.78
C ALA A 34 -20.00 -16.01 -11.16
N LEU A 35 -18.95 -15.63 -10.41
CA LEU A 35 -18.13 -14.47 -10.72
C LEU A 35 -17.31 -14.74 -11.98
N LEU A 36 -16.69 -15.91 -12.09
CA LEU A 36 -15.90 -16.29 -13.26
C LEU A 36 -16.76 -16.44 -14.52
N HIS A 37 -18.00 -16.95 -14.41
CA HIS A 37 -18.97 -16.93 -15.50
C HIS A 37 -19.28 -15.51 -15.99
N ARG A 38 -19.56 -14.57 -15.06
CA ARG A 38 -19.79 -13.15 -15.42
C ARG A 38 -18.58 -12.53 -16.12
N LEU A 39 -17.37 -12.84 -15.66
CA LEU A 39 -16.13 -12.31 -16.24
C LEU A 39 -15.88 -12.91 -17.63
N ARG A 40 -16.12 -14.21 -17.80
CA ARG A 40 -16.11 -14.88 -19.10
C ARG A 40 -17.05 -14.20 -20.10
N ASP A 41 -18.31 -13.99 -19.74
CA ASP A 41 -19.31 -13.37 -20.62
C ASP A 41 -18.88 -11.96 -21.07
N ALA A 42 -18.16 -11.23 -20.22
CA ALA A 42 -17.62 -9.91 -20.56
C ALA A 42 -16.42 -9.97 -21.52
N LEU A 43 -15.69 -11.10 -21.56
CA LEU A 43 -14.55 -11.36 -22.45
C LEU A 43 -14.96 -12.01 -23.77
N GLU A 44 -16.19 -12.53 -23.88
CA GLU A 44 -16.77 -13.00 -25.14
C GLU A 44 -17.07 -11.81 -26.06
N LEU A 45 -16.04 -11.40 -26.80
CA LEU A 45 -16.09 -10.26 -27.70
C LEU A 45 -16.44 -10.69 -29.13
N PRO A 46 -17.25 -9.91 -29.87
CA PRO A 46 -17.52 -10.16 -31.27
C PRO A 46 -16.24 -10.25 -32.12
N ALA A 47 -16.18 -11.27 -32.99
CA ALA A 47 -15.01 -11.51 -33.85
C ALA A 47 -14.87 -10.49 -35.00
N ASP A 48 -15.94 -9.78 -35.34
CA ASP A 48 -15.98 -8.82 -36.45
C ASP A 48 -14.98 -7.68 -36.27
N ALA A 49 -14.82 -7.18 -35.05
CA ALA A 49 -13.87 -6.11 -34.74
C ALA A 49 -12.41 -6.57 -34.90
N LEU A 50 -12.09 -7.79 -34.44
CA LEU A 50 -10.77 -8.39 -34.61
C LEU A 50 -10.46 -8.60 -36.10
N GLN A 51 -11.38 -9.23 -36.84
CA GLN A 51 -11.22 -9.48 -38.28
C GLN A 51 -11.04 -8.17 -39.06
N ARG A 52 -11.77 -7.11 -38.70
CA ARG A 52 -11.60 -5.79 -39.31
C ARG A 52 -10.22 -5.22 -39.03
N LEU A 53 -9.76 -5.26 -37.77
CA LEU A 53 -8.43 -4.77 -37.40
C LEU A 53 -7.31 -5.54 -38.11
N GLU A 54 -7.43 -6.87 -38.22
CA GLU A 54 -6.44 -7.72 -38.90
C GLU A 54 -6.40 -7.52 -40.41
N ARG A 55 -7.55 -7.27 -41.04
CA ARG A 55 -7.61 -6.98 -42.49
C ARG A 55 -7.16 -5.57 -42.84
N THR A 56 -7.40 -4.60 -41.96
CA THR A 56 -7.14 -3.18 -42.26
C THR A 56 -5.74 -2.73 -41.85
N LEU A 57 -5.24 -3.13 -40.68
CA LEU A 57 -3.95 -2.65 -40.17
C LEU A 57 -2.78 -3.48 -40.72
N ALA A 58 -1.70 -2.80 -41.07
CA ALA A 58 -0.41 -3.44 -41.33
C ALA A 58 0.11 -4.15 -40.06
N ASP A 59 0.93 -5.18 -40.24
CA ASP A 59 1.52 -5.95 -39.13
C ASP A 59 3.05 -6.04 -39.25
N PRO A 60 3.82 -5.25 -38.47
CA PRO A 60 3.38 -4.17 -37.57
C PRO A 60 3.01 -2.88 -38.33
N PRO A 61 2.12 -2.02 -37.80
CA PRO A 61 1.82 -0.74 -38.41
C PRO A 61 2.87 0.32 -38.06
N ALA A 62 3.01 1.33 -38.92
CA ALA A 62 3.86 2.49 -38.65
C ALA A 62 3.43 3.26 -37.38
N LEU A 63 4.40 3.91 -36.73
CA LEU A 63 4.17 4.62 -35.46
C LEU A 63 3.21 5.81 -35.59
N ASN A 64 3.35 6.58 -36.68
CA ASN A 64 2.54 7.77 -36.92
C ASN A 64 1.78 7.64 -38.24
N LEU A 65 0.48 7.95 -38.20
CA LEU A 65 -0.35 8.02 -39.41
C LEU A 65 0.16 9.04 -40.44
N ARG A 66 0.87 10.08 -40.00
CA ARG A 66 1.41 11.11 -40.89
C ARG A 66 2.53 10.61 -41.80
N ASP A 67 3.18 9.52 -41.42
CA ASP A 67 4.32 8.95 -42.14
C ASP A 67 3.88 7.84 -43.11
N GLY A 68 2.59 7.46 -43.07
CA GLY A 68 2.02 6.36 -43.85
C GLY A 68 2.45 4.98 -43.37
N GLY A 69 1.96 3.93 -44.02
CA GLY A 69 2.30 2.53 -43.68
C GLY A 69 1.57 1.98 -42.45
N VAL A 70 0.36 2.48 -42.20
CA VAL A 70 -0.54 2.03 -41.15
C VAL A 70 -1.55 1.01 -41.69
N ILE A 71 -2.03 1.21 -42.92
CA ILE A 71 -3.00 0.34 -43.58
C ILE A 71 -2.26 -0.77 -44.33
N GLY A 72 -2.68 -2.01 -44.13
CA GLY A 72 -2.08 -3.20 -44.75
C GLY A 72 -2.20 -3.21 -46.27
N ALA A 73 -1.27 -3.89 -46.95
CA ALA A 73 -1.37 -4.13 -48.39
C ALA A 73 -2.54 -5.06 -48.70
N GLY A 74 -3.20 -4.86 -49.84
CA GLY A 74 -4.38 -5.64 -50.27
C GLY A 74 -5.69 -5.22 -49.60
N PHE A 75 -5.69 -4.16 -48.78
CA PHE A 75 -6.91 -3.67 -48.13
C PHE A 75 -7.72 -2.73 -49.04
N ASP A 76 -7.03 -1.87 -49.80
CA ASP A 76 -7.63 -0.86 -50.67
C ASP A 76 -6.85 -0.78 -51.99
N GLU A 77 -7.52 -1.09 -53.10
CA GLU A 77 -6.90 -1.16 -54.42
C GLU A 77 -6.31 0.20 -54.85
N GLU A 78 -7.01 1.31 -54.58
CA GLU A 78 -6.53 2.66 -54.91
C GLU A 78 -5.25 2.99 -54.12
N LEU A 79 -5.21 2.69 -52.81
CA LEU A 79 -4.02 2.89 -52.00
C LEU A 79 -2.83 2.06 -52.49
N ASP A 80 -3.06 0.81 -52.88
CA ASP A 80 -2.01 -0.07 -53.38
C ASP A 80 -1.46 0.39 -54.73
N GLU A 81 -2.32 0.84 -55.66
CA GLU A 81 -1.90 1.45 -56.92
C GLU A 81 -1.06 2.72 -56.69
N LEU A 82 -1.50 3.60 -55.80
CA LEU A 82 -0.77 4.83 -55.46
C LEU A 82 0.59 4.54 -54.81
N ARG A 83 0.67 3.50 -53.96
CA ARG A 83 1.92 3.02 -53.36
C ARG A 83 2.86 2.40 -54.39
N ALA A 84 2.34 1.66 -55.37
CA ALA A 84 3.14 1.08 -56.44
C ALA A 84 3.86 2.16 -57.27
N ILE A 85 3.17 3.26 -57.61
CA ILE A 85 3.77 4.41 -58.32
C ILE A 85 4.96 5.00 -57.52
N GLY A 86 4.84 5.04 -56.18
CA GLY A 86 5.91 5.48 -55.30
C GLY A 86 7.08 4.48 -55.20
N ALA A 87 6.80 3.18 -55.15
CA ALA A 87 7.81 2.12 -55.09
C ALA A 87 8.64 2.01 -56.39
N ASP A 88 8.01 2.24 -57.55
CA ASP A 88 8.65 2.28 -58.87
C ASP A 88 9.65 3.43 -59.03
N CYS A 89 9.73 4.36 -58.07
CA CYS A 89 10.75 5.40 -58.06
C CYS A 89 12.17 4.85 -58.08
N SER A 90 12.48 3.80 -57.32
CA SER A 90 13.86 3.31 -57.25
C SER A 90 14.34 2.67 -58.56
N SER A 91 13.48 1.92 -59.28
CA SER A 91 13.87 1.35 -60.57
C SER A 91 14.01 2.43 -61.64
N PHE A 92 13.09 3.38 -61.68
CA PHE A 92 13.12 4.50 -62.63
C PHE A 92 14.39 5.35 -62.51
N LEU A 93 14.85 5.63 -61.28
CA LEU A 93 16.09 6.39 -61.07
C LEU A 93 17.33 5.64 -61.57
N LEU A 94 17.38 4.31 -61.38
CA LEU A 94 18.49 3.49 -61.86
C LEU A 94 18.52 3.44 -63.39
N GLU A 95 17.36 3.35 -64.03
CA GLU A 95 17.24 3.39 -65.49
C GLU A 95 17.70 4.74 -66.06
N ILE A 96 17.26 5.85 -65.47
CA ILE A 96 17.73 7.20 -65.86
C ILE A 96 19.22 7.35 -65.60
N GLU A 97 19.74 6.89 -64.46
CA GLU A 97 21.17 7.00 -64.16
C GLU A 97 22.02 6.26 -65.21
N ALA A 98 21.65 5.02 -65.54
CA ALA A 98 22.36 4.23 -66.53
C ALA A 98 22.30 4.87 -67.92
N ARG A 99 21.12 5.34 -68.33
CA ARG A 99 20.90 5.97 -69.63
C ARG A 99 21.66 7.28 -69.76
N GLU A 100 21.60 8.15 -68.75
CA GLU A 100 22.29 9.44 -68.77
C GLU A 100 23.81 9.29 -68.65
N ARG A 101 24.30 8.31 -67.87
CA ARG A 101 25.74 7.98 -67.82
C ARG A 101 26.26 7.52 -69.19
N ALA A 102 25.50 6.68 -69.89
CA ALA A 102 25.86 6.22 -71.24
C ALA A 102 25.79 7.36 -72.28
N ARG A 103 24.76 8.22 -72.20
CA ARG A 103 24.54 9.33 -73.15
C ARG A 103 25.58 10.44 -73.03
N THR A 104 25.96 10.81 -71.80
CA THR A 104 26.85 11.95 -71.53
C THR A 104 28.33 11.55 -71.42
N GLY A 105 28.62 10.26 -71.23
CA GLY A 105 29.98 9.76 -70.96
C GLY A 105 30.51 10.18 -69.58
N ILE A 106 29.66 10.67 -68.68
CA ILE A 106 30.02 11.11 -67.32
C ILE A 106 29.96 9.90 -66.37
N GLY A 107 31.08 9.18 -66.25
CA GLY A 107 31.19 7.94 -65.48
C GLY A 107 30.88 8.05 -63.98
N ASN A 108 30.80 9.25 -63.41
CA ASN A 108 30.48 9.48 -62.00
C ASN A 108 29.13 10.19 -61.77
N LEU A 109 28.29 10.30 -62.80
CA LEU A 109 26.93 10.81 -62.70
C LEU A 109 26.10 9.96 -61.74
N ARG A 110 25.35 10.61 -60.85
CA ARG A 110 24.41 9.95 -59.92
C ARG A 110 23.06 10.64 -59.95
N VAL A 111 21.98 9.86 -59.91
CA VAL A 111 20.63 10.42 -59.72
C VAL A 111 20.27 10.26 -58.24
N LEU A 112 19.94 11.37 -57.59
CA LEU A 112 19.72 11.44 -56.15
C LEU A 112 18.36 12.06 -55.85
N TYR A 113 17.75 11.63 -54.74
CA TYR A 113 16.58 12.29 -54.15
C TYR A 113 16.96 12.97 -52.84
N ASN A 114 16.53 14.22 -52.67
CA ASN A 114 16.65 14.97 -51.42
C ASN A 114 15.27 15.51 -51.00
N LYS A 115 14.92 15.38 -49.72
CA LYS A 115 13.64 15.87 -49.18
C LYS A 115 13.37 17.37 -49.42
N VAL A 116 14.41 18.20 -49.49
CA VAL A 116 14.30 19.67 -49.65
C VAL A 116 14.38 20.10 -51.11
N HIS A 117 15.24 19.44 -51.89
CA HIS A 117 15.55 19.84 -53.27
C HIS A 117 15.07 18.85 -54.32
N GLY A 118 14.28 17.84 -53.95
CA GLY A 118 13.71 16.86 -54.86
C GLY A 118 14.75 15.97 -55.54
N PHE A 119 14.38 15.42 -56.70
CA PHE A 119 15.26 14.64 -57.55
C PHE A 119 16.27 15.54 -58.28
N ALA A 120 17.50 15.07 -58.41
CA ALA A 120 18.54 15.76 -59.14
C ALA A 120 19.59 14.80 -59.70
N ILE A 121 20.19 15.20 -60.81
CA ILE A 121 21.36 14.57 -61.40
C ILE A 121 22.59 15.31 -60.88
N GLU A 122 23.44 14.62 -60.13
CA GLU A 122 24.67 15.17 -59.55
C GLU A 122 25.87 14.85 -60.43
N VAL A 123 26.62 15.90 -60.78
CA VAL A 123 27.82 15.85 -61.62
C VAL A 123 28.94 16.62 -60.93
N THR A 124 30.14 16.05 -60.85
CA THR A 124 31.31 16.73 -60.26
C THR A 124 31.76 17.90 -61.12
N HIS A 125 32.31 18.96 -60.51
CA HIS A 125 32.79 20.16 -61.23
C HIS A 125 33.71 19.86 -62.43
N GLY A 126 34.59 18.86 -62.32
CA GLY A 126 35.50 18.47 -63.40
C GLY A 126 34.83 17.84 -64.64
N GLN A 127 33.51 17.63 -64.64
CA GLN A 127 32.74 17.10 -65.76
C GLN A 127 31.58 18.06 -66.16
N ALA A 128 31.52 19.27 -65.59
CA ALA A 128 30.43 20.23 -65.82
C ALA A 128 30.33 20.64 -67.30
N ASP A 129 31.46 20.71 -68.02
CA ASP A 129 31.49 21.06 -69.45
C ASP A 129 30.82 20.01 -70.35
N LYS A 130 30.61 18.78 -69.84
CA LYS A 130 29.94 17.69 -70.56
C LYS A 130 28.44 17.63 -70.28
N VAL A 131 27.93 18.52 -69.44
CA VAL A 131 26.52 18.57 -69.08
C VAL A 131 25.71 19.12 -70.26
N PRO A 132 24.68 18.40 -70.75
CA PRO A 132 23.86 18.87 -71.87
C PRO A 132 23.11 20.17 -71.58
N ALA A 133 22.82 20.98 -72.60
CA ALA A 133 22.17 22.28 -72.44
C ALA A 133 20.72 22.18 -71.90
N GLU A 134 20.05 21.05 -72.09
CA GLU A 134 18.70 20.81 -71.58
C GLU A 134 18.65 20.56 -70.07
N TYR A 135 19.79 20.33 -69.42
CA TYR A 135 19.88 20.17 -67.97
C TYR A 135 19.75 21.54 -67.29
N ARG A 136 18.71 21.71 -66.48
CA ARG A 136 18.52 22.95 -65.72
C ARG A 136 19.21 22.82 -64.37
N ARG A 137 20.17 23.70 -64.09
CA ARG A 137 20.87 23.72 -62.81
C ARG A 137 19.91 24.04 -61.66
N ARG A 138 19.87 23.19 -60.65
CA ARG A 138 18.98 23.27 -59.48
C ARG A 138 19.72 23.67 -58.20
N GLN A 139 20.96 23.22 -58.03
CA GLN A 139 21.76 23.50 -56.84
C GLN A 139 23.26 23.38 -57.14
N THR A 140 24.08 24.25 -56.54
CA THR A 140 25.55 24.18 -56.61
C THR A 140 26.10 23.79 -55.24
N LEU A 141 26.94 22.76 -55.19
CA LEU A 141 27.63 22.27 -53.99
C LEU A 141 29.14 22.55 -54.08
N LYS A 142 29.85 22.40 -52.96
CA LYS A 142 31.30 22.62 -52.87
C LYS A 142 32.11 21.75 -53.84
N SER A 143 31.64 20.54 -54.17
CA SER A 143 32.35 19.57 -55.01
C SER A 143 31.58 19.11 -56.26
N ALA A 144 30.32 19.53 -56.44
CA ALA A 144 29.44 19.06 -57.51
C ALA A 144 28.36 20.09 -57.86
N GLU A 145 27.76 19.95 -59.04
CA GLU A 145 26.55 20.64 -59.47
C GLU A 145 25.40 19.65 -59.62
N ARG A 146 24.18 20.11 -59.30
CA ARG A 146 22.94 19.31 -59.39
C ARG A 146 22.01 19.91 -60.42
N TYR A 147 21.49 19.06 -61.31
CA TYR A 147 20.63 19.44 -62.42
C TYR A 147 19.30 18.67 -62.40
N ILE A 148 18.29 19.21 -63.09
CA ILE A 148 17.01 18.55 -63.32
C ILE A 148 16.71 18.52 -64.83
N THR A 149 16.20 17.41 -65.33
CA THR A 149 15.70 17.27 -66.72
C THR A 149 14.17 17.39 -66.76
N PRO A 150 13.56 17.74 -67.91
CA PRO A 150 12.10 17.77 -68.04
C PRO A 150 11.42 16.44 -67.67
N GLU A 151 12.02 15.32 -68.05
CA GLU A 151 11.53 13.96 -67.72
C GLU A 151 11.61 13.68 -66.22
N LEU A 152 12.75 13.97 -65.58
CA LEU A 152 12.92 13.76 -64.14
C LEU A 152 11.97 14.67 -63.34
N LYS A 153 11.67 15.87 -63.85
CA LYS A 153 10.67 16.75 -63.25
C LYS A 153 9.24 16.23 -63.41
N ALA A 154 8.86 15.77 -64.61
CA ALA A 154 7.53 15.17 -64.81
C ALA A 154 7.31 13.94 -63.93
N PHE A 155 8.36 13.13 -63.75
CA PHE A 155 8.34 12.01 -62.81
C PHE A 155 8.26 12.46 -61.35
N GLU A 156 9.04 13.47 -60.94
CA GLU A 156 8.97 14.09 -59.61
C GLU A 156 7.54 14.52 -59.27
N ASP A 157 6.90 15.29 -60.16
CA ASP A 157 5.55 15.81 -59.96
C ASP A 157 4.53 14.65 -59.83
N ARG A 158 4.66 13.60 -60.66
CA ARG A 158 3.79 12.41 -60.60
C ARG A 158 3.99 11.61 -59.31
N ALA A 159 5.23 11.37 -58.91
CA ALA A 159 5.57 10.59 -57.72
C ALA A 159 5.14 11.32 -56.44
N LEU A 160 5.41 12.63 -56.34
CA LEU A 160 4.96 13.45 -55.21
C LEU A 160 3.43 13.49 -55.11
N SER A 161 2.74 13.69 -56.24
CA SER A 161 1.27 13.67 -56.27
C SER A 161 0.70 12.32 -55.84
N ALA A 162 1.27 11.21 -56.31
CA ALA A 162 0.87 9.87 -55.90
C ALA A 162 1.11 9.63 -54.40
N GLN A 163 2.24 10.08 -53.86
CA GLN A 163 2.55 9.98 -52.43
C GLN A 163 1.60 10.79 -51.55
N GLU A 164 1.27 12.03 -51.94
CA GLU A 164 0.31 12.87 -51.21
C GLU A 164 -1.10 12.26 -51.24
N ARG A 165 -1.54 11.76 -52.40
CA ARG A 165 -2.82 11.06 -52.55
C ARG A 165 -2.87 9.77 -51.73
N ALA A 166 -1.80 8.97 -51.74
CA ALA A 166 -1.69 7.76 -50.94
C ALA A 166 -1.86 8.08 -49.45
N LEU A 167 -1.16 9.11 -48.95
CA LEU A 167 -1.25 9.52 -47.56
C LEU A 167 -2.65 10.05 -47.20
N ALA A 168 -3.29 10.79 -48.10
CA ALA A 168 -4.65 11.27 -47.91
C ALA A 168 -5.67 10.11 -47.87
N ARG A 169 -5.56 9.15 -48.81
CA ARG A 169 -6.40 7.95 -48.85
C ARG A 169 -6.21 7.09 -47.60
N GLU A 170 -4.96 6.87 -47.19
CA GLU A 170 -4.63 6.13 -45.97
C GLU A 170 -5.22 6.77 -44.71
N ARG A 171 -5.19 8.11 -44.61
CA ARG A 171 -5.84 8.84 -43.51
C ARG A 171 -7.37 8.69 -43.52
N ALA A 172 -7.99 8.70 -44.71
CA ALA A 172 -9.43 8.48 -44.85
C ALA A 172 -9.82 7.07 -44.38
N LEU A 173 -9.12 6.04 -44.88
CA LEU A 173 -9.34 4.64 -44.48
C LEU A 173 -9.13 4.43 -42.97
N TYR A 174 -8.14 5.10 -42.38
CA TYR A 174 -7.93 5.05 -40.93
C TYR A 174 -9.08 5.70 -40.16
N ALA A 175 -9.61 6.84 -40.62
CA ALA A 175 -10.77 7.48 -40.01
C ALA A 175 -12.03 6.62 -40.13
N GLU A 176 -12.25 6.01 -41.31
CA GLU A 176 -13.34 5.05 -41.54
C GLU A 176 -13.23 3.83 -40.61
N LEU A 177 -12.02 3.30 -40.40
CA LEU A 177 -11.76 2.25 -39.42
C LEU A 177 -12.16 2.68 -38.00
N LEU A 178 -11.74 3.87 -37.56
CA LEU A 178 -12.08 4.38 -36.23
C LEU A 178 -13.59 4.54 -36.04
N ASP A 179 -14.31 4.95 -37.10
CA ASP A 179 -15.76 5.14 -37.08
C ASP A 179 -16.49 3.80 -37.05
N ALA A 180 -16.06 2.83 -37.85
CA ALA A 180 -16.60 1.48 -37.84
C ALA A 180 -16.43 0.80 -36.47
N LEU A 181 -15.34 1.09 -35.76
CA LEU A 181 -15.05 0.49 -34.46
C LEU A 181 -15.82 1.11 -33.29
N GLN A 182 -16.53 2.23 -33.48
CA GLN A 182 -17.25 2.91 -32.38
C GLN A 182 -18.32 2.03 -31.74
N VAL A 183 -18.99 1.17 -32.50
CA VAL A 183 -20.03 0.27 -31.98
C VAL A 183 -19.50 -0.74 -30.95
N HIS A 184 -18.19 -1.02 -30.97
CA HIS A 184 -17.55 -1.98 -30.07
C HIS A 184 -17.00 -1.36 -28.78
N VAL A 185 -17.03 -0.03 -28.64
CA VAL A 185 -16.42 0.66 -27.49
C VAL A 185 -17.04 0.20 -26.16
N ALA A 186 -18.37 0.09 -26.09
CA ALA A 186 -19.03 -0.35 -24.86
C ALA A 186 -18.67 -1.81 -24.46
N PRO A 187 -18.74 -2.81 -25.37
CA PRO A 187 -18.20 -4.14 -25.11
C PRO A 187 -16.74 -4.16 -24.65
N TRP A 188 -15.87 -3.39 -25.29
CA TRP A 188 -14.46 -3.35 -24.91
C TRP A 188 -14.22 -2.74 -23.52
N LEU A 189 -14.99 -1.73 -23.13
CA LEU A 189 -14.89 -1.19 -21.77
C LEU A 189 -15.36 -2.20 -20.71
N ARG A 190 -16.34 -3.06 -21.03
CA ARG A 190 -16.74 -4.17 -20.15
C ARG A 190 -15.63 -5.20 -20.04
N ALA A 191 -15.07 -5.62 -21.18
CA ALA A 191 -13.93 -6.55 -21.20
C ALA A 191 -12.72 -6.00 -20.46
N ALA A 192 -12.40 -4.71 -20.62
CA ALA A 192 -11.28 -4.07 -19.92
C ALA A 192 -11.47 -4.08 -18.39
N ARG A 193 -12.70 -3.85 -17.90
CA ARG A 193 -13.01 -3.98 -16.47
C ARG A 193 -12.89 -5.43 -16.00
N ALA A 194 -13.37 -6.39 -16.80
CA ALA A 194 -13.24 -7.81 -16.47
C ALA A 194 -11.78 -8.27 -16.42
N LEU A 195 -10.94 -7.83 -17.37
CA LEU A 195 -9.50 -8.08 -17.35
C LEU A 195 -8.83 -7.47 -16.12
N ALA A 196 -9.17 -6.24 -15.75
CA ALA A 196 -8.63 -5.60 -14.55
C ALA A 196 -9.06 -6.32 -13.27
N GLU A 197 -10.31 -6.79 -13.21
CA GLU A 197 -10.82 -7.58 -12.08
C GLU A 197 -10.10 -8.93 -11.97
N LEU A 198 -9.92 -9.64 -13.09
CA LEU A 198 -9.14 -10.88 -13.13
C LEU A 198 -7.68 -10.67 -12.71
N ASP A 199 -7.04 -9.60 -13.17
CA ASP A 199 -5.65 -9.28 -12.82
C ASP A 199 -5.49 -9.07 -11.30
N VAL A 200 -6.40 -8.29 -10.69
CA VAL A 200 -6.40 -8.06 -9.24
C VAL A 200 -6.67 -9.35 -8.47
N LEU A 201 -7.68 -10.14 -8.88
CA LEU A 201 -8.01 -11.40 -8.19
C LEU A 201 -6.88 -12.42 -8.31
N ALA A 202 -6.27 -12.56 -9.49
CA ALA A 202 -5.12 -13.43 -9.70
C ALA A 202 -3.92 -13.00 -8.85
N ALA A 203 -3.65 -11.69 -8.77
CA ALA A 203 -2.60 -11.16 -7.91
C ALA A 203 -2.88 -11.45 -6.43
N LEU A 204 -4.11 -11.25 -5.94
CA LEU A 204 -4.48 -11.56 -4.56
C LEU A 204 -4.35 -13.06 -4.25
N ALA A 205 -4.83 -13.93 -5.16
CA ALA A 205 -4.73 -15.37 -5.01
C ALA A 205 -3.27 -15.85 -4.98
N GLU A 206 -2.44 -15.34 -5.90
CA GLU A 206 -1.02 -15.68 -5.95
C GLU A 206 -0.28 -15.18 -4.70
N ARG A 207 -0.54 -13.96 -4.24
CA ARG A 207 0.02 -13.46 -2.97
C ARG A 207 -0.40 -14.32 -1.78
N ALA A 208 -1.66 -14.75 -1.74
CA ALA A 208 -2.18 -15.60 -0.68
C ALA A 208 -1.47 -16.96 -0.65
N GLN A 209 -1.27 -17.57 -1.82
CA GLN A 209 -0.57 -18.84 -1.96
C GLN A 209 0.91 -18.71 -1.57
N THR A 210 1.61 -17.71 -2.10
CA THR A 210 3.04 -17.48 -1.84
C THR A 210 3.34 -17.26 -0.36
N TRP A 211 2.44 -16.58 0.36
CA TRP A 211 2.65 -16.22 1.77
C TRP A 211 1.86 -17.06 2.78
N ASN A 212 1.19 -18.13 2.32
CA ASN A 212 0.31 -18.97 3.13
C ASN A 212 -0.70 -18.13 3.94
N TRP A 213 -1.44 -17.28 3.24
CA TRP A 213 -2.56 -16.53 3.81
C TRP A 213 -3.82 -17.39 3.82
N VAL A 214 -4.74 -17.08 4.73
CA VAL A 214 -5.97 -17.84 4.94
C VAL A 214 -7.18 -17.01 4.53
N CYS A 215 -8.24 -17.68 4.07
CA CYS A 215 -9.51 -17.01 3.79
C CYS A 215 -10.14 -16.59 5.13
N PRO A 216 -10.40 -15.29 5.37
CA PRO A 216 -11.04 -14.85 6.59
C PRO A 216 -12.53 -15.24 6.60
N GLU A 217 -13.08 -15.53 7.77
CA GLU A 217 -14.52 -15.65 7.97
C GLU A 217 -15.12 -14.26 8.20
N LEU A 218 -15.96 -13.79 7.27
CA LEU A 218 -16.74 -12.57 7.47
C LEU A 218 -18.00 -12.89 8.27
N SER A 219 -18.13 -12.28 9.44
CA SER A 219 -19.19 -12.54 10.40
C SER A 219 -20.18 -11.39 10.45
N ALA A 220 -21.47 -11.68 10.62
CA ALA A 220 -22.48 -10.66 10.95
C ALA A 220 -22.38 -10.22 12.42
N ALA A 221 -21.80 -11.07 13.28
CA ALA A 221 -21.59 -10.73 14.69
C ALA A 221 -20.42 -9.74 14.83
N PRO A 222 -20.56 -8.68 15.66
CA PRO A 222 -19.49 -7.72 15.91
C PRO A 222 -18.27 -8.37 16.58
N GLY A 223 -17.08 -8.09 16.06
CA GLY A 223 -15.83 -8.50 16.67
C GLY A 223 -14.69 -8.63 15.67
N ILE A 224 -13.46 -8.70 16.19
CA ILE A 224 -12.25 -8.97 15.42
C ILE A 224 -11.48 -10.06 16.16
N GLU A 225 -11.36 -11.23 15.55
CA GLU A 225 -10.59 -12.34 16.09
C GLU A 225 -9.54 -12.76 15.06
N ILE A 226 -8.28 -12.68 15.43
CA ILE A 226 -7.13 -13.01 14.60
C ILE A 226 -6.26 -13.98 15.39
N ARG A 227 -5.96 -15.14 14.79
CA ARG A 227 -5.02 -16.13 15.34
C ARG A 227 -3.73 -16.10 14.55
N ALA A 228 -2.60 -15.99 15.25
CA ALA A 228 -1.27 -15.93 14.68
C ALA A 228 -1.16 -14.92 13.51
N GLY A 229 -1.68 -13.70 13.72
CA GLY A 229 -1.65 -12.61 12.76
C GLY A 229 -0.23 -12.10 12.52
N ARG A 230 0.08 -11.78 11.27
CA ARG A 230 1.40 -11.32 10.81
C ARG A 230 1.27 -10.01 10.04
N HIS A 231 2.26 -9.13 10.19
CA HIS A 231 2.29 -7.90 9.41
C HIS A 231 2.76 -8.19 7.97
N PRO A 232 1.94 -7.97 6.92
CA PRO A 232 2.23 -8.45 5.56
C PRO A 232 3.49 -7.84 4.93
N VAL A 233 3.82 -6.59 5.27
CA VAL A 233 5.04 -5.91 4.80
C VAL A 233 6.27 -6.27 5.63
N VAL A 234 6.22 -6.09 6.95
CA VAL A 234 7.37 -6.34 7.84
C VAL A 234 7.81 -7.80 7.79
N GLN A 235 6.88 -8.76 7.69
CA GLN A 235 7.25 -10.19 7.60
C GLN A 235 8.14 -10.52 6.40
N ALA A 236 8.06 -9.74 5.32
CA ALA A 236 8.86 -9.95 4.12
C ALA A 236 10.27 -9.35 4.22
N GLN A 237 10.51 -8.51 5.24
CA GLN A 237 11.76 -7.77 5.45
C GLN A 237 12.63 -8.36 6.56
N VAL A 238 12.13 -9.33 7.31
CA VAL A 238 12.81 -9.94 8.46
C VAL A 238 12.91 -11.44 8.29
N ASP A 239 14.00 -12.05 8.78
CA ASP A 239 14.22 -13.50 8.68
C ASP A 239 13.16 -14.31 9.43
N ARG A 240 12.66 -13.78 10.56
CA ARG A 240 11.63 -14.41 11.37
C ARG A 240 10.69 -13.37 11.95
N PHE A 241 9.41 -13.46 11.58
CA PHE A 241 8.34 -12.67 12.17
C PHE A 241 7.62 -13.47 13.26
N VAL A 242 7.36 -12.86 14.41
CA VAL A 242 6.62 -13.48 15.52
C VAL A 242 5.13 -13.18 15.35
N PRO A 243 4.28 -14.20 15.06
CA PRO A 243 2.86 -13.97 14.87
C PRO A 243 2.16 -13.72 16.21
N ASN A 244 1.10 -12.92 16.20
CA ASN A 244 0.36 -12.55 17.42
C ASN A 244 -1.15 -12.69 17.25
N ASP A 245 -1.81 -13.14 18.31
CA ASP A 245 -3.27 -13.17 18.39
C ASP A 245 -3.82 -11.76 18.66
N CYS A 246 -5.00 -11.46 18.14
CA CYS A 246 -5.74 -10.25 18.48
C CYS A 246 -7.23 -10.60 18.64
N VAL A 247 -7.80 -10.26 19.80
CA VAL A 247 -9.22 -10.47 20.10
C VAL A 247 -9.82 -9.16 20.58
N LEU A 248 -10.75 -8.63 19.81
CA LEU A 248 -11.53 -7.44 20.12
C LEU A 248 -13.01 -7.81 19.97
N LEU A 249 -13.66 -8.13 21.08
CA LEU A 249 -15.08 -8.46 21.14
C LEU A 249 -15.84 -7.36 21.88
N PRO A 250 -17.19 -7.31 21.84
CA PRO A 250 -17.95 -6.35 22.64
C PRO A 250 -17.58 -6.36 24.14
N GLN A 251 -17.17 -7.53 24.68
CA GLN A 251 -16.71 -7.74 26.07
C GLN A 251 -15.18 -7.61 26.26
N SER A 252 -14.46 -7.20 25.21
CA SER A 252 -13.00 -6.99 25.23
C SER A 252 -12.62 -5.93 24.19
N ARG A 253 -13.39 -4.84 24.15
CA ARG A 253 -13.36 -3.87 23.06
C ARG A 253 -12.11 -3.00 23.07
N THR A 254 -11.43 -2.88 24.22
CA THR A 254 -10.28 -1.99 24.40
C THR A 254 -9.10 -2.78 24.93
N GLN A 255 -7.97 -2.72 24.22
CA GLN A 255 -6.70 -3.23 24.70
C GLN A 255 -5.77 -2.06 25.03
N ILE A 256 -5.37 -1.94 26.30
CA ILE A 256 -4.26 -1.06 26.71
C ILE A 256 -2.97 -1.84 26.48
N ILE A 257 -2.16 -1.38 25.53
CA ILE A 257 -0.95 -2.06 25.07
C ILE A 257 0.27 -1.36 25.68
N THR A 258 1.00 -2.09 26.52
CA THR A 258 2.23 -1.60 27.15
C THR A 258 3.47 -2.37 26.69
N GLY A 259 4.65 -1.88 27.05
CA GLY A 259 5.92 -2.51 26.71
C GLY A 259 6.91 -1.55 26.03
N PRO A 260 8.14 -1.99 25.78
CA PRO A 260 9.21 -1.13 25.27
C PRO A 260 8.89 -0.57 23.88
N ASN A 261 9.45 0.60 23.53
CA ASN A 261 9.19 1.26 22.23
C ASN A 261 9.58 0.39 21.03
N MET A 262 10.69 -0.33 21.14
CA MET A 262 11.15 -1.28 20.10
C MET A 262 10.53 -2.69 20.26
N GLY A 263 9.57 -2.86 21.17
CA GLY A 263 8.90 -4.15 21.40
C GLY A 263 7.93 -4.54 20.29
N GLY A 264 7.50 -3.62 19.42
CA GLY A 264 6.59 -3.94 18.31
C GLY A 264 5.11 -3.59 18.56
N LYS A 265 4.79 -2.73 19.53
CA LYS A 265 3.43 -2.24 19.79
C LYS A 265 2.76 -1.68 18.53
N SER A 266 3.42 -0.74 17.84
CA SER A 266 2.90 -0.14 16.61
C SER A 266 2.75 -1.17 15.48
N THR A 267 3.65 -2.15 15.40
CA THR A 267 3.57 -3.25 14.42
C THR A 267 2.34 -4.13 14.68
N TYR A 268 2.08 -4.47 15.94
CA TYR A 268 0.90 -5.25 16.36
C TYR A 268 -0.43 -4.51 16.04
N MET A 269 -0.48 -3.21 16.28
CA MET A 269 -1.65 -2.41 15.91
C MET A 269 -1.84 -2.35 14.40
N ARG A 270 -0.79 -1.99 13.66
CA ARG A 270 -0.84 -1.87 12.19
C ARG A 270 -1.18 -3.19 11.51
N GLN A 271 -0.65 -4.32 11.98
CA GLN A 271 -0.99 -5.62 11.39
C GLN A 271 -2.48 -5.94 11.56
N THR A 272 -3.08 -5.59 12.69
CA THR A 272 -4.52 -5.82 12.95
C THR A 272 -5.36 -5.02 11.96
N ALA A 273 -5.04 -3.73 11.79
CA ALA A 273 -5.69 -2.87 10.80
C ALA A 273 -5.50 -3.38 9.36
N LEU A 274 -4.30 -3.82 8.99
CA LEU A 274 -4.03 -4.35 7.65
C LEU A 274 -4.77 -5.67 7.38
N ILE A 275 -4.89 -6.54 8.37
CA ILE A 275 -5.68 -7.78 8.25
C ILE A 275 -7.16 -7.47 8.03
N VAL A 276 -7.71 -6.52 8.80
CA VAL A 276 -9.10 -6.06 8.62
C VAL A 276 -9.29 -5.44 7.24
N LEU A 277 -8.37 -4.59 6.78
CA LEU A 277 -8.43 -3.98 5.45
C LEU A 277 -8.38 -5.03 4.33
N LEU A 278 -7.48 -6.02 4.43
CA LEU A 278 -7.37 -7.11 3.47
C LEU A 278 -8.65 -7.94 3.41
N ALA A 279 -9.25 -8.25 4.56
CA ALA A 279 -10.54 -8.93 4.62
C ALA A 279 -11.65 -8.09 3.94
N SER A 280 -11.70 -6.78 4.20
CA SER A 280 -12.70 -5.87 3.64
C SER A 280 -12.60 -5.67 2.12
N ILE A 281 -11.42 -5.86 1.51
CA ILE A 281 -11.26 -5.82 0.05
C ILE A 281 -11.49 -7.19 -0.61
N GLY A 282 -11.83 -8.23 0.16
CA GLY A 282 -12.06 -9.59 -0.34
C GLY A 282 -10.80 -10.42 -0.54
N SER A 283 -9.68 -10.02 0.07
CA SER A 283 -8.42 -10.79 0.04
C SER A 283 -8.38 -11.85 1.15
N PHE A 284 -7.54 -12.86 0.95
CA PHE A 284 -7.02 -13.69 2.04
C PHE A 284 -6.13 -12.83 2.95
N VAL A 285 -5.91 -13.28 4.19
CA VAL A 285 -5.23 -12.50 5.22
C VAL A 285 -4.01 -13.23 5.83
N PRO A 286 -2.97 -12.49 6.26
CA PRO A 286 -1.75 -13.05 6.87
C PRO A 286 -1.99 -13.52 8.31
N ALA A 287 -2.75 -14.59 8.50
CA ALA A 287 -3.05 -15.19 9.81
C ALA A 287 -3.08 -16.73 9.72
N ALA A 288 -3.22 -17.43 10.84
CA ALA A 288 -3.59 -18.85 10.86
C ALA A 288 -5.11 -19.04 10.80
N ALA A 289 -5.86 -18.11 11.40
CA ALA A 289 -7.31 -17.99 11.25
C ALA A 289 -7.72 -16.54 11.51
N ALA A 290 -8.81 -16.08 10.88
CA ALA A 290 -9.36 -14.76 11.16
C ALA A 290 -10.89 -14.79 11.03
N ARG A 291 -11.60 -14.21 11.99
CA ARG A 291 -13.04 -13.94 11.96
C ARG A 291 -13.23 -12.43 12.15
N ILE A 292 -13.82 -11.77 11.16
CA ILE A 292 -13.95 -10.31 11.12
C ILE A 292 -15.43 -9.96 11.00
N GLY A 293 -15.93 -9.24 11.99
CA GLY A 293 -17.28 -8.68 12.02
C GLY A 293 -17.44 -7.42 11.16
N PRO A 294 -18.61 -6.76 11.21
CA PRO A 294 -18.82 -5.48 10.53
C PRO A 294 -17.88 -4.39 11.09
N ILE A 295 -17.13 -3.73 10.20
CA ILE A 295 -16.27 -2.58 10.50
C ILE A 295 -16.63 -1.45 9.53
N ASP A 296 -16.89 -0.24 10.05
CA ASP A 296 -17.27 0.90 9.24
C ASP A 296 -16.09 1.81 8.87
N ALA A 297 -15.11 1.93 9.75
CA ALA A 297 -13.92 2.75 9.56
C ALA A 297 -12.72 2.22 10.36
N ILE A 298 -11.52 2.47 9.83
CA ILE A 298 -10.26 2.31 10.56
C ILE A 298 -9.70 3.71 10.82
N HIS A 299 -9.62 4.09 12.09
CA HIS A 299 -9.04 5.35 12.54
C HIS A 299 -7.64 5.10 13.09
N THR A 300 -6.71 5.97 12.74
CA THR A 300 -5.32 5.82 13.19
C THR A 300 -4.77 7.15 13.67
N ARG A 301 -4.23 7.13 14.88
CA ARG A 301 -3.28 8.13 15.37
C ARG A 301 -1.97 7.40 15.67
N ILE A 302 -1.09 7.30 14.67
CA ILE A 302 0.17 6.55 14.77
C ILE A 302 1.33 7.45 14.35
N GLY A 303 1.76 8.35 15.24
CA GLY A 303 2.86 9.29 15.00
C GLY A 303 2.59 10.28 13.86
N ALA A 304 3.20 11.47 13.93
CA ALA A 304 3.21 12.42 12.83
C ALA A 304 4.66 12.54 12.32
N ALA A 305 4.85 12.67 11.00
CA ALA A 305 6.01 13.38 10.48
C ALA A 305 5.75 14.88 10.69
N ASP A 306 6.79 15.64 11.05
CA ASP A 306 6.65 17.06 11.37
C ASP A 306 6.00 17.86 10.23
N ASP A 307 4.97 18.65 10.53
CA ASP A 307 4.50 19.72 9.65
C ASP A 307 5.14 21.05 10.03
N VAL A 308 6.45 21.14 9.79
CA VAL A 308 7.23 22.38 9.99
C VAL A 308 6.74 23.50 9.05
N ALA A 309 6.12 23.15 7.93
CA ALA A 309 5.64 24.10 6.93
C ALA A 309 4.32 24.79 7.34
N GLY A 310 3.47 24.14 8.11
CA GLY A 310 2.15 24.64 8.53
C GLY A 310 2.13 25.49 9.81
N GLY A 311 3.26 25.65 10.52
CA GLY A 311 3.35 26.46 11.74
C GLY A 311 2.54 25.93 12.94
N ARG A 312 2.14 24.66 12.93
CA ARG A 312 1.39 24.01 14.03
C ARG A 312 2.34 23.20 14.90
N SER A 313 2.17 23.26 16.22
CA SER A 313 2.94 22.37 17.11
C SER A 313 2.54 20.91 16.88
N THR A 314 3.50 20.01 17.04
CA THR A 314 3.28 18.56 16.94
C THR A 314 2.14 18.09 17.85
N PHE A 315 2.06 18.67 19.05
CA PHE A 315 0.97 18.45 20.00
C PHE A 315 -0.40 18.94 19.50
N MET A 316 -0.47 20.11 18.84
CA MET A 316 -1.74 20.61 18.30
C MET A 316 -2.27 19.73 17.15
N VAL A 317 -1.38 19.24 16.28
CA VAL A 317 -1.72 18.29 15.22
C VAL A 317 -2.26 17.01 15.82
N GLU A 318 -1.55 16.46 16.81
CA GLU A 318 -1.96 15.28 17.56
C GLU A 318 -3.34 15.41 18.20
N MET A 319 -3.62 16.54 18.87
CA MET A 319 -4.92 16.80 19.48
C MET A 319 -6.03 16.99 18.43
N THR A 320 -5.72 17.60 17.28
CA THR A 320 -6.69 17.77 16.20
C THR A 320 -7.08 16.44 15.57
N GLU A 321 -6.09 15.56 15.34
CA GLU A 321 -6.31 14.20 14.85
C GLU A 321 -7.13 13.38 15.85
N ALA A 322 -6.74 13.38 17.13
CA ALA A 322 -7.50 12.71 18.18
C ALA A 322 -8.95 13.21 18.25
N ALA A 323 -9.16 14.52 18.20
CA ALA A 323 -10.51 15.10 18.21
C ALA A 323 -11.33 14.71 16.97
N ALA A 324 -10.70 14.57 15.80
CA ALA A 324 -11.38 14.08 14.59
C ALA A 324 -11.81 12.61 14.73
N ILE A 325 -10.95 11.77 15.32
CA ILE A 325 -11.27 10.37 15.63
C ILE A 325 -12.45 10.31 16.60
N LEU A 326 -12.41 11.02 17.73
CA LEU A 326 -13.48 10.98 18.73
C LEU A 326 -14.84 11.43 18.19
N ARG A 327 -14.85 12.37 17.23
CA ARG A 327 -16.10 12.83 16.59
C ARG A 327 -16.69 11.88 15.57
N SER A 328 -15.88 10.97 15.01
CA SER A 328 -16.29 10.12 13.89
C SER A 328 -16.38 8.64 14.25
N ALA A 329 -15.64 8.19 15.26
CA ALA A 329 -15.63 6.79 15.69
C ALA A 329 -17.01 6.34 16.18
N THR A 330 -17.43 5.19 15.67
CA THR A 330 -18.69 4.52 16.03
C THR A 330 -18.39 3.21 16.76
N PRO A 331 -19.42 2.49 17.27
CA PRO A 331 -19.24 1.18 17.87
C PRO A 331 -18.68 0.10 16.92
N TYR A 332 -18.69 0.34 15.60
CA TYR A 332 -18.14 -0.56 14.60
C TYR A 332 -16.76 -0.15 14.11
N SER A 333 -16.21 0.95 14.63
CA SER A 333 -14.93 1.46 14.17
C SER A 333 -13.77 0.76 14.86
N LEU A 334 -12.69 0.51 14.11
CA LEU A 334 -11.39 0.09 14.65
C LEU A 334 -10.51 1.33 14.84
N VAL A 335 -10.07 1.59 16.06
CA VAL A 335 -9.29 2.78 16.44
C VAL A 335 -7.92 2.35 16.96
N LEU A 336 -6.86 2.88 16.34
CA LEU A 336 -5.48 2.67 16.75
C LEU A 336 -4.94 3.98 17.32
N MET A 337 -4.63 4.00 18.61
CA MET A 337 -4.03 5.14 19.31
C MET A 337 -2.62 4.77 19.74
N ASP A 338 -1.61 5.44 19.18
CA ASP A 338 -0.20 5.22 19.50
C ASP A 338 0.35 6.44 20.23
N GLU A 339 0.65 6.27 21.52
CA GLU A 339 1.51 7.15 22.30
C GLU A 339 1.02 8.62 22.36
N ILE A 340 -0.30 8.82 22.45
CA ILE A 340 -0.92 10.13 22.64
C ILE A 340 -0.52 10.76 24.00
N GLY A 341 -0.40 12.08 24.05
CA GLY A 341 -0.06 12.87 25.24
C GLY A 341 1.44 13.20 25.37
N ARG A 342 2.31 12.72 24.47
CA ARG A 342 3.77 12.87 24.62
C ARG A 342 4.30 14.29 24.43
N GLY A 343 3.62 15.12 23.66
CA GLY A 343 4.08 16.47 23.30
C GLY A 343 3.84 17.54 24.38
N THR A 344 3.38 17.18 25.57
CA THR A 344 3.02 18.11 26.66
C THR A 344 3.58 17.67 28.02
N SER A 345 3.21 18.37 29.09
CA SER A 345 3.58 17.98 30.47
C SER A 345 3.13 16.55 30.76
N THR A 346 3.89 15.82 31.58
CA THR A 346 3.64 14.39 31.80
C THR A 346 2.27 14.12 32.42
N LEU A 347 1.84 14.99 33.34
CA LEU A 347 0.53 14.90 33.99
C LEU A 347 -0.61 15.29 33.05
N ASP A 348 -0.46 16.37 32.27
CA ASP A 348 -1.49 16.76 31.29
C ASP A 348 -1.64 15.71 30.19
N GLY A 349 -0.52 15.17 29.73
CA GLY A 349 -0.46 14.11 28.72
C GLY A 349 -1.14 12.83 29.19
N LEU A 350 -0.85 12.40 30.42
CA LEU A 350 -1.53 11.26 31.05
C LEU A 350 -3.04 11.53 31.20
N ALA A 351 -3.43 12.68 31.74
CA ALA A 351 -4.83 13.03 31.95
C ALA A 351 -5.62 13.03 30.63
N LEU A 352 -5.05 13.61 29.57
CA LEU A 352 -5.65 13.60 28.24
C LEU A 352 -5.70 12.19 27.66
N ALA A 353 -4.63 11.40 27.76
CA ALA A 353 -4.62 10.03 27.26
C ALA A 353 -5.68 9.16 27.96
N ALA A 354 -5.82 9.29 29.28
CA ALA A 354 -6.85 8.62 30.07
C ALA A 354 -8.26 9.04 29.64
N ALA A 355 -8.51 10.34 29.51
CA ALA A 355 -9.81 10.86 29.10
C ALA A 355 -10.19 10.43 27.67
N VAL A 356 -9.22 10.39 26.75
CA VAL A 356 -9.43 9.92 25.38
C VAL A 356 -9.72 8.42 25.36
N ALA A 357 -8.97 7.61 26.11
CA ALA A 357 -9.22 6.17 26.23
C ALA A 357 -10.61 5.90 26.81
N ALA A 358 -10.99 6.59 27.88
CA ALA A 358 -12.32 6.50 28.49
C ALA A 358 -13.43 6.89 27.50
N HIS A 359 -13.24 7.98 26.74
CA HIS A 359 -14.23 8.42 25.75
C HIS A 359 -14.42 7.40 24.63
N LEU A 360 -13.34 6.85 24.08
CA LEU A 360 -13.40 5.81 23.04
C LEU A 360 -14.10 4.55 23.56
N HIS A 361 -13.80 4.17 24.80
CA HIS A 361 -14.34 2.98 25.43
C HIS A 361 -15.84 3.11 25.78
N GLU A 362 -16.21 4.16 26.51
CA GLU A 362 -17.55 4.31 27.10
C GLU A 362 -18.56 4.96 26.15
N ARG A 363 -18.12 5.99 25.42
CA ARG A 363 -18.99 6.83 24.58
C ARG A 363 -19.02 6.32 23.15
N CYS A 364 -17.86 6.23 22.49
CA CYS A 364 -17.79 5.73 21.11
C CYS A 364 -18.04 4.23 21.04
N ARG A 365 -17.65 3.48 22.08
CA ARG A 365 -17.76 2.02 22.15
C ARG A 365 -17.01 1.32 21.02
N ALA A 366 -15.96 1.95 20.50
CA ALA A 366 -15.18 1.48 19.36
C ALA A 366 -14.20 0.37 19.74
N TYR A 367 -13.83 -0.48 18.79
CA TYR A 367 -12.73 -1.44 18.95
C TYR A 367 -11.40 -0.69 19.00
N THR A 368 -10.75 -0.66 20.15
CA THR A 368 -9.62 0.25 20.41
C THR A 368 -8.37 -0.52 20.79
N LEU A 369 -7.30 -0.31 20.02
CA LEU A 369 -5.94 -0.67 20.37
C LEU A 369 -5.22 0.59 20.82
N PHE A 370 -4.92 0.68 22.12
CA PHE A 370 -4.34 1.87 22.74
C PHE A 370 -2.93 1.58 23.23
N ALA A 371 -1.93 1.85 22.41
CA ALA A 371 -0.53 1.74 22.82
C ALA A 371 -0.10 2.97 23.61
N THR A 372 0.49 2.73 24.78
CA THR A 372 0.92 3.79 25.68
C THR A 372 2.26 3.49 26.33
N HIS A 373 2.88 4.56 26.82
CA HIS A 373 4.05 4.53 27.70
C HIS A 373 3.72 4.94 29.13
N TYR A 374 2.51 5.45 29.37
CA TYR A 374 2.02 5.74 30.70
C TYR A 374 1.65 4.44 31.39
N PHE A 375 2.41 4.10 32.43
CA PHE A 375 2.17 2.89 33.21
C PHE A 375 0.88 2.99 34.01
N GLU A 376 0.51 4.20 34.42
CA GLU A 376 -0.70 4.53 35.16
C GLU A 376 -1.97 4.11 34.40
N LEU A 377 -1.94 4.09 33.06
CA LEU A 377 -3.07 3.59 32.25
C LEU A 377 -3.25 2.07 32.34
N THR A 378 -2.33 1.32 32.95
CA THR A 378 -2.55 -0.10 33.23
C THR A 378 -3.62 -0.33 34.30
N GLU A 379 -4.00 0.69 35.06
CA GLU A 379 -5.12 0.62 36.01
C GLU A 379 -6.48 0.81 35.31
N PHE A 380 -6.49 1.19 34.02
CA PHE A 380 -7.72 1.44 33.26
C PHE A 380 -8.68 0.23 33.26
N PRO A 381 -8.25 -1.02 33.02
CA PRO A 381 -9.13 -2.19 33.14
C PRO A 381 -9.75 -2.43 34.53
N ALA A 382 -9.16 -1.89 35.61
CA ALA A 382 -9.72 -2.03 36.95
C ALA A 382 -10.99 -1.17 37.13
N HIS A 383 -11.11 -0.08 36.35
CA HIS A 383 -12.23 0.86 36.44
C HIS A 383 -13.20 0.76 35.24
N HIS A 384 -12.77 0.16 34.12
CA HIS A 384 -13.55 0.03 32.90
C HIS A 384 -13.68 -1.44 32.50
N ALA A 385 -14.86 -2.02 32.76
CA ALA A 385 -15.19 -3.37 32.33
C ALA A 385 -15.01 -3.52 30.81
N ASP A 386 -14.70 -4.72 30.32
CA ASP A 386 -14.44 -5.00 28.90
C ASP A 386 -13.17 -4.32 28.33
N ALA A 387 -12.37 -3.64 29.15
CA ALA A 387 -11.00 -3.26 28.80
C ALA A 387 -10.02 -4.31 29.33
N LEU A 388 -8.94 -4.53 28.58
CA LEU A 388 -7.91 -5.52 28.91
C LEU A 388 -6.52 -4.90 28.81
N ASN A 389 -5.63 -5.31 29.70
CA ASN A 389 -4.20 -5.05 29.52
C ASN A 389 -3.58 -6.15 28.66
N VAL A 390 -2.74 -5.72 27.73
CA VAL A 390 -1.78 -6.58 27.04
C VAL A 390 -0.43 -5.89 27.02
N HIS A 391 0.63 -6.65 26.88
CA HIS A 391 1.97 -6.10 26.75
C HIS A 391 2.82 -6.89 25.78
N VAL A 392 3.83 -6.23 25.23
CA VAL A 392 4.82 -6.92 24.40
C VAL A 392 5.97 -7.39 25.27
N GLY A 393 6.24 -8.71 25.22
CA GLY A 393 7.27 -9.37 26.02
C GLY A 393 8.69 -8.93 25.67
N ALA A 394 9.52 -8.81 26.70
CA ALA A 394 10.96 -8.63 26.60
C ALA A 394 11.66 -9.52 27.63
N ALA A 395 12.73 -10.18 27.22
CA ALA A 395 13.53 -11.02 28.09
C ALA A 395 14.90 -10.37 28.34
N GLU A 396 15.37 -10.43 29.59
CA GLU A 396 16.72 -10.03 29.94
C GLU A 396 17.66 -11.22 29.73
N ASN A 397 18.78 -11.00 29.04
CA ASN A 397 19.86 -11.96 28.87
C ASN A 397 21.18 -11.30 29.29
N GLY A 398 21.50 -11.43 30.58
CA GLY A 398 22.66 -10.78 31.19
C GLY A 398 22.60 -9.26 31.06
N ASP A 399 23.55 -8.68 30.33
CA ASP A 399 23.64 -7.24 30.06
C ASP A 399 22.81 -6.76 28.85
N SER A 400 22.08 -7.65 28.17
CA SER A 400 21.31 -7.36 26.96
C SER A 400 19.81 -7.63 27.14
N VAL A 401 18.97 -6.90 26.39
CA VAL A 401 17.52 -7.14 26.33
C VAL A 401 17.18 -7.69 24.95
N VAL A 402 16.43 -8.79 24.94
CA VAL A 402 15.89 -9.41 23.73
C VAL A 402 14.39 -9.13 23.67
N PHE A 403 13.95 -8.44 22.62
CA PHE A 403 12.53 -8.23 22.37
C PHE A 403 11.92 -9.50 21.79
N LEU A 404 10.92 -10.06 22.49
CA LEU A 404 10.27 -11.30 22.07
C LEU A 404 9.27 -11.04 20.94
N HIS A 405 8.80 -9.79 20.80
CA HIS A 405 7.77 -9.36 19.84
C HIS A 405 6.45 -10.14 19.98
N GLU A 406 6.26 -10.85 21.11
CA GLU A 406 5.07 -11.61 21.46
C GLU A 406 4.19 -10.76 22.38
N VAL A 407 2.90 -10.65 22.06
CA VAL A 407 1.89 -9.97 22.86
C VAL A 407 1.31 -10.95 23.87
N GLN A 408 1.39 -10.61 25.15
CA GLN A 408 0.93 -11.43 26.26
C GLN A 408 -0.14 -10.68 27.06
N PRO A 409 -1.10 -11.40 27.67
CA PRO A 409 -2.13 -10.78 28.51
C PRO A 409 -1.51 -10.20 29.79
N GLY A 410 -2.18 -9.19 30.34
CA GLY A 410 -1.74 -8.47 31.54
C GLY A 410 -0.85 -7.27 31.23
N PRO A 411 -0.63 -6.39 32.22
CA PRO A 411 0.25 -5.24 32.06
C PRO A 411 1.72 -5.67 32.02
N ALA A 412 2.58 -4.85 31.43
CA ALA A 412 4.02 -5.05 31.58
C ALA A 412 4.42 -4.93 33.06
N ASN A 413 5.48 -5.63 33.48
CA ASN A 413 5.93 -5.56 34.88
C ASN A 413 6.92 -4.40 35.13
N ARG A 414 7.62 -3.93 34.09
CA ARG A 414 8.69 -2.92 34.18
C ARG A 414 8.87 -2.15 32.87
N SER A 415 9.46 -0.95 32.98
CA SER A 415 9.99 -0.21 31.83
C SER A 415 11.45 -0.57 31.58
N TYR A 416 11.84 -0.74 30.31
CA TYR A 416 13.19 -1.15 29.89
C TYR A 416 14.05 0.02 29.38
N GLY A 417 13.69 1.27 29.70
CA GLY A 417 14.36 2.46 29.14
C GLY A 417 15.86 2.52 29.42
N VAL A 418 16.30 2.18 30.64
CA VAL A 418 17.73 2.18 31.01
C VAL A 418 18.49 1.07 30.29
N GLN A 419 17.86 -0.08 30.10
CA GLN A 419 18.44 -1.22 29.39
C GLN A 419 18.57 -0.94 27.87
N VAL A 420 17.59 -0.26 27.26
CA VAL A 420 17.68 0.19 25.87
C VAL A 420 18.80 1.22 25.70
N ALA A 421 18.98 2.15 26.65
CA ALA A 421 20.08 3.10 26.63
C ALA A 421 21.46 2.39 26.70
N ARG A 422 21.55 1.29 27.45
CA ARG A 422 22.75 0.44 27.49
C ARG A 422 23.02 -0.22 26.13
N LEU A 423 21.98 -0.76 25.47
CA LEU A 423 22.10 -1.34 24.13
C LEU A 423 22.56 -0.32 23.09
N ALA A 424 22.14 0.95 23.23
CA ALA A 424 22.57 2.06 22.40
C ALA A 424 24.03 2.50 22.63
N GLY A 425 24.76 1.85 23.55
CA GLY A 425 26.17 2.14 23.82
C GLY A 425 26.41 3.28 24.80
N MET A 426 25.41 3.67 25.61
CA MET A 426 25.58 4.73 26.61
C MET A 426 26.65 4.35 27.65
N PRO A 427 27.49 5.30 28.12
CA PRO A 427 28.57 5.00 29.06
C PRO A 427 28.06 4.35 30.34
N GLY A 428 28.74 3.29 30.81
CA GLY A 428 28.31 2.53 31.99
C GLY A 428 28.17 3.37 33.26
N ALA A 429 28.91 4.47 33.39
CA ALA A 429 28.75 5.42 34.50
C ALA A 429 27.38 6.14 34.47
N VAL A 430 26.92 6.53 33.28
CA VAL A 430 25.60 7.17 33.08
C VAL A 430 24.49 6.16 33.36
N ILE A 431 24.63 4.92 32.88
CA ILE A 431 23.65 3.84 33.13
C ILE A 431 23.52 3.55 34.62
N ARG A 432 24.65 3.45 35.36
CA ARG A 432 24.62 3.26 36.81
C ARG A 432 23.95 4.43 37.54
N ASP A 433 24.20 5.66 37.11
CA ASP A 433 23.55 6.84 37.71
C ASP A 433 22.05 6.86 37.42
N ALA A 434 21.65 6.58 36.19
CA ALA A 434 20.25 6.48 35.77
C ALA A 434 19.50 5.42 36.57
N GLN A 435 20.10 4.24 36.79
CA GLN A 435 19.50 3.18 37.60
C GLN A 435 19.29 3.63 39.05
N ARG A 436 20.30 4.25 39.69
CA ARG A 436 20.16 4.76 41.07
C ARG A 436 19.04 5.79 41.19
N ARG A 437 18.89 6.67 40.19
CA ARG A 437 17.80 7.67 40.15
C ARG A 437 16.44 7.02 39.94
N LEU A 438 16.34 6.04 39.07
CA LEU A 438 15.10 5.28 38.84
C LEU A 438 14.66 4.57 40.12
N ASP A 439 15.57 3.89 40.81
CA ASP A 439 15.27 3.19 42.06
C ASP A 439 14.81 4.16 43.16
N ALA A 440 15.33 5.40 43.17
CA ALA A 440 14.92 6.45 44.11
C ALA A 440 13.52 7.01 43.78
N LEU A 441 13.23 7.22 42.48
CA LEU A 441 11.91 7.68 42.01
C LEU A 441 10.82 6.64 42.27
N GLN A 442 11.11 5.36 42.03
CA GLN A 442 10.18 4.26 42.31
C GLN A 442 9.86 4.16 43.80
N ARG A 443 10.88 4.21 44.66
CA ARG A 443 10.68 4.24 46.12
C ARG A 443 9.85 5.45 46.58
N ALA A 444 10.06 6.62 45.98
CA ALA A 444 9.27 7.80 46.27
C ALA A 444 7.81 7.65 45.83
N GLN A 445 7.55 7.08 44.65
CA GLN A 445 6.20 6.78 44.16
C GLN A 445 5.48 5.73 45.03
N GLU A 446 6.17 4.66 45.43
CA GLU A 446 5.62 3.62 46.31
C GLU A 446 5.28 4.19 47.69
N ALA A 447 6.17 5.00 48.27
CA ALA A 447 5.92 5.67 49.54
C ALA A 447 4.75 6.66 49.46
N GLN A 448 4.62 7.38 48.35
CA GLN A 448 3.51 8.30 48.11
C GLN A 448 2.18 7.57 47.88
N ARG A 449 2.18 6.45 47.17
CA ARG A 449 1.01 5.56 47.04
C ARG A 449 0.59 4.98 48.39
N ALA A 450 1.54 4.47 49.15
CA ALA A 450 1.27 3.95 50.49
C ALA A 450 0.74 5.03 51.46
N GLN A 451 1.18 6.29 51.32
CA GLN A 451 0.61 7.41 52.05
C GLN A 451 -0.79 7.79 51.56
N LEU A 452 -1.03 7.81 50.25
CA LEU A 452 -2.35 8.11 49.68
C LEU A 452 -3.38 7.03 50.03
N ASP A 453 -3.00 5.75 50.10
CA ASP A 453 -3.86 4.67 50.62
C ASP A 453 -4.09 4.81 52.14
N LEU A 454 -3.14 5.39 52.89
CA LEU A 454 -3.31 5.69 54.32
C LEU A 454 -4.23 6.89 54.60
N PHE A 455 -4.38 7.80 53.63
CA PHE A 455 -5.23 9.00 53.71
C PHE A 455 -6.48 8.92 52.82
N GLY A 456 -6.66 7.85 52.07
CA GLY A 456 -7.82 7.53 51.26
C GLY A 456 -8.99 7.04 52.11
N THR A 457 -9.57 7.95 52.89
CA THR A 457 -10.90 7.76 53.49
C THR A 457 -11.74 9.01 53.26
N SER A 458 -12.66 8.94 52.30
CA SER A 458 -14.08 9.28 52.48
C SER A 458 -14.76 9.36 51.11
N ASP A 459 -15.46 8.29 50.73
CA ASP A 459 -16.84 8.32 50.23
C ASP A 459 -17.14 6.97 49.58
N ASP A 460 -17.39 5.96 50.42
CA ASP A 460 -18.31 4.87 50.12
C ASP A 460 -18.58 4.12 51.43
N GLU A 461 -19.64 4.53 52.12
CA GLU A 461 -20.29 3.70 53.13
C GLU A 461 -20.95 2.50 52.43
N ALA A 462 -20.17 1.48 52.14
CA ALA A 462 -20.66 0.12 52.01
C ALA A 462 -20.00 -0.70 53.13
N ALA A 463 -20.82 -1.15 54.07
CA ALA A 463 -20.42 -1.91 55.24
C ALA A 463 -19.49 -3.08 54.87
N ALA A 464 -18.19 -2.89 55.06
CA ALA A 464 -17.22 -3.96 55.06
C ALA A 464 -17.22 -4.59 56.46
N GLU A 465 -17.63 -5.86 56.53
CA GLU A 465 -17.43 -6.66 57.73
C GLU A 465 -15.92 -6.67 58.07
N PRO A 466 -15.54 -6.48 59.35
CA PRO A 466 -14.14 -6.42 59.73
C PRO A 466 -13.47 -7.76 59.41
N ALA A 467 -12.30 -7.69 58.75
CA ALA A 467 -11.51 -8.86 58.39
C ALA A 467 -11.34 -9.82 59.61
N PRO A 468 -11.57 -11.14 59.43
CA PRO A 468 -11.42 -12.10 60.52
C PRO A 468 -10.00 -12.00 61.10
N GLY A 469 -9.90 -11.67 62.39
CA GLY A 469 -8.64 -11.55 63.12
C GLY A 469 -8.12 -10.12 63.38
N ALA A 470 -8.79 -9.06 62.91
CA ALA A 470 -8.37 -7.68 63.17
C ALA A 470 -8.30 -7.34 64.69
N ALA A 471 -9.27 -7.83 65.47
CA ALA A 471 -9.29 -7.65 66.93
C ALA A 471 -8.14 -8.40 67.64
N LEU A 472 -7.73 -9.56 67.11
CA LEU A 472 -6.62 -10.35 67.65
C LEU A 472 -5.28 -9.64 67.43
N LEU A 473 -5.07 -9.07 66.24
CA LEU A 473 -3.86 -8.33 65.89
C LEU A 473 -3.70 -7.05 66.73
N GLN A 474 -4.79 -6.32 66.96
CA GLN A 474 -4.77 -5.15 67.84
C GLN A 474 -4.41 -5.52 69.28
N ARG A 475 -4.94 -6.65 69.77
CA ARG A 475 -4.65 -7.12 71.13
C ARG A 475 -3.21 -7.59 71.29
N LEU A 476 -2.64 -8.27 70.29
CA LEU A 476 -1.22 -8.62 70.24
C LEU A 476 -0.32 -7.38 70.25
N ALA A 477 -0.67 -6.34 69.50
CA ALA A 477 0.11 -5.10 69.44
C ALA A 477 0.08 -4.31 70.76
N ALA A 478 -0.96 -4.48 71.58
CA ALA A 478 -1.12 -3.80 72.86
C ALA A 478 -0.41 -4.52 74.03
N VAL A 479 0.19 -5.68 73.81
CA VAL A 479 0.86 -6.46 74.85
C VAL A 479 2.29 -5.99 75.03
N ASP A 480 2.59 -5.47 76.22
CA ASP A 480 3.95 -5.17 76.65
C ASP A 480 4.60 -6.43 77.27
N CYS A 481 5.42 -7.11 76.48
CA CYS A 481 6.05 -8.37 76.85
C CYS A 481 7.04 -8.24 78.02
N ASP A 482 7.61 -7.05 78.26
CA ASP A 482 8.62 -6.83 79.29
C ASP A 482 8.01 -6.68 80.70
N THR A 483 6.68 -6.54 80.77
CA THR A 483 5.95 -6.35 82.03
C THR A 483 5.23 -7.60 82.53
N LEU A 484 5.23 -8.69 81.74
CA LEU A 484 4.50 -9.92 82.05
C LEU A 484 5.34 -10.89 82.88
N SER A 485 4.71 -11.50 83.91
CA SER A 485 5.29 -12.66 84.56
C SER A 485 5.22 -13.88 83.64
N ALA A 486 6.11 -14.87 83.84
CA ALA A 486 6.13 -16.08 83.01
C ALA A 486 4.80 -16.85 83.03
N ARG A 487 4.03 -16.75 84.13
CA ARG A 487 2.70 -17.35 84.24
C ARG A 487 1.66 -16.57 83.41
N ASP A 488 1.68 -15.24 83.50
CA ASP A 488 0.71 -14.39 82.80
C ASP A 488 0.92 -14.43 81.28
N ALA A 489 2.18 -14.51 80.84
CA ALA A 489 2.52 -14.71 79.43
C ALA A 489 1.97 -16.04 78.89
N LEU A 490 2.05 -17.11 79.68
CA LEU A 490 1.51 -18.42 79.30
C LEU A 490 -0.03 -18.41 79.24
N GLU A 491 -0.69 -17.78 80.22
CA GLU A 491 -2.15 -17.62 80.24
C GLU A 491 -2.65 -16.77 79.06
N LEU A 492 -1.92 -15.71 78.70
CA LEU A 492 -2.21 -14.88 77.53
C LEU A 492 -2.08 -15.67 76.21
N LEU A 493 -1.04 -16.50 76.06
CA LEU A 493 -0.87 -17.35 74.88
C LEU A 493 -2.04 -18.34 74.71
N TYR A 494 -2.52 -18.96 75.80
CA TYR A 494 -3.69 -19.84 75.75
C TYR A 494 -5.00 -19.08 75.44
N ALA A 495 -5.11 -17.81 75.83
CA ALA A 495 -6.25 -16.97 75.46
C ALA A 495 -6.23 -16.61 73.96
N LEU A 496 -5.08 -16.17 73.44
CA LEU A 496 -4.89 -15.83 72.02
C LEU A 496 -5.09 -17.05 71.12
N GLN A 497 -4.63 -18.24 71.54
CA GLN A 497 -4.84 -19.48 70.78
C GLN A 497 -6.32 -19.86 70.66
N ARG A 498 -7.11 -19.65 71.72
CA ARG A 498 -8.57 -19.88 71.68
C ARG A 498 -9.26 -18.90 70.74
N GLU A 499 -8.95 -17.62 70.85
CA GLU A 499 -9.52 -16.57 70.00
C GLU A 499 -9.15 -16.73 68.52
N ALA A 500 -7.92 -17.13 68.21
CA ALA A 500 -7.51 -17.49 66.85
C ALA A 500 -8.27 -18.72 66.33
N GLY A 501 -8.51 -19.72 67.20
CA GLY A 501 -9.28 -20.91 66.86
C GLY A 501 -10.76 -20.65 66.60
N ASP A 502 -11.34 -19.64 67.24
CA ASP A 502 -12.72 -19.21 67.02
C ASP A 502 -12.85 -18.34 65.75
N ALA A 503 -11.87 -17.46 65.51
CA ALA A 503 -11.80 -16.62 64.30
C ALA A 503 -11.52 -17.40 63.00
N LEU A 504 -10.96 -18.62 63.09
CA LEU A 504 -10.75 -19.53 61.95
C LEU A 504 -11.95 -20.46 61.68
N ARG A 505 -12.95 -20.51 62.57
CA ARG A 505 -14.15 -21.35 62.44
C ARG A 505 -15.41 -20.59 62.02
N GLY A 506 -15.46 -19.28 62.25
CA GLY A 506 -16.45 -18.36 61.66
C GLY A 506 -15.96 -17.87 60.31
#